data_AF-M1NJF9-F1
#
_entry.id   AF-M1NJF9-F1
#
_cell.length_a   1.000
_cell.length_b   1.000
_cell.length_c   1.000
_cell.angle_alpha   90.00
_cell.angle_beta   90.00
_cell.angle_gamma   90.00
#
_symmetry.space_group_name_H-M   'P 1'
#
loop_
_entity.id
_entity.type
_entity.pdbx_description
1 polymer ?
#
loop_
_entity_poly.entity_id
_entity_poly.type
_entity_poly.pdbx_seq_one_letter_code
_entity_poly.pdbx_strand_id
1 'polypeptide(L)'
;MLASLPPATVKVVLDSGGKQISSEELAGRISAWEQEGRKVVAFLIGGPTGHSSEVLTQADFVLSFSRMTFTHDMVRLFLMEQLYRAYTIKAGEKYHK
;
A
#
# COMPACT_ATOMS: atom_id res chain seq x y z
N MET A 1 3.01 14.22 -9.90
CA MET A 1 2.61 13.41 -8.72
C MET A 1 3.82 12.88 -7.95
N LEU A 2 4.78 12.21 -8.60
CA LEU A 2 5.96 11.67 -7.89
C LEU A 2 6.94 12.76 -7.42
N ALA A 3 7.15 13.79 -8.24
CA ALA A 3 8.07 14.89 -7.92
C ALA A 3 7.66 15.74 -6.70
N SER A 4 6.42 15.62 -6.21
CA SER A 4 5.94 16.35 -5.03
C SER A 4 6.09 15.55 -3.73
N LEU A 5 6.58 14.31 -3.78
CA LEU A 5 6.79 13.50 -2.59
C LEU A 5 8.09 13.93 -1.87
N PRO A 6 8.12 13.92 -0.53
CA PRO A 6 9.35 14.14 0.21
C PRO A 6 10.47 13.16 -0.21
N PRO A 7 11.74 13.58 -0.12
CA PRO A 7 12.87 12.68 -0.36
C PRO A 7 12.79 11.41 0.50
N ALA A 8 13.25 10.28 -0.05
CA ALA A 8 13.23 8.97 0.60
C ALA A 8 11.83 8.45 1.01
N THR A 9 10.75 8.99 0.45
CA THR A 9 9.40 8.40 0.58
C THR A 9 9.36 7.00 -0.02
N VAL A 10 8.82 6.02 0.72
CA VAL A 10 8.50 4.69 0.16
C VAL A 10 7.24 4.84 -0.69
N LYS A 11 7.32 4.45 -1.96
CA LYS A 11 6.22 4.51 -2.94
C LYS A 11 5.57 3.13 -3.04
N VAL A 12 4.37 3.00 -2.49
CA VAL A 12 3.54 1.79 -2.59
C VAL A 12 2.45 2.03 -3.62
N VAL A 13 2.56 1.39 -4.78
CA VAL A 13 1.58 1.54 -5.86
C VAL A 13 0.51 0.47 -5.73
N LEU A 14 -0.76 0.87 -5.73
CA LEU A 14 -1.88 -0.07 -5.77
C LEU A 14 -2.24 -0.39 -7.22
N ASP A 15 -2.09 -1.65 -7.61
CA ASP A 15 -2.32 -2.14 -8.97
C ASP A 15 -2.73 -3.63 -8.95
N SER A 16 -3.65 -4.05 -9.82
CA SER A 16 -4.14 -5.43 -9.85
C SER A 16 -3.06 -6.45 -10.23
N GLY A 17 -2.04 -6.03 -11.00
CA GLY A 17 -0.85 -6.81 -11.33
C GLY A 17 0.21 -6.88 -10.23
N GLY A 18 -0.01 -6.20 -9.11
CA GLY A 18 0.89 -6.21 -7.95
C GLY A 18 0.90 -7.54 -7.19
N LYS A 19 1.77 -7.60 -6.16
CA LYS A 19 1.83 -8.74 -5.25
C LYS A 19 0.59 -8.73 -4.35
N GLN A 20 -0.09 -9.87 -4.25
CA GLN A 20 -1.11 -10.10 -3.21
C GLN A 20 -0.41 -10.63 -1.97
N ILE A 21 -0.68 -10.00 -0.83
CA ILE A 21 -0.12 -10.36 0.47
C ILE A 21 -1.23 -10.43 1.51
N SER A 22 -1.02 -11.20 2.57
CA SER A 22 -1.95 -11.24 3.71
C SER A 22 -1.89 -9.95 4.55
N SER A 23 -2.87 -9.78 5.43
CA SER A 23 -2.88 -8.66 6.38
C SER A 23 -1.68 -8.68 7.34
N GLU A 24 -1.24 -9.87 7.78
CA GLU A 24 -0.05 -10.06 8.60
C GLU A 24 1.22 -9.70 7.83
N GLU A 25 1.31 -10.07 6.55
CA GLU A 25 2.44 -9.69 5.69
C GLU A 25 2.49 -8.17 5.46
N LEU A 26 1.33 -7.50 5.31
CA LEU A 26 1.25 -6.04 5.24
C LEU A 26 1.73 -5.40 6.55
N ALA A 27 1.28 -5.91 7.70
CA ALA A 27 1.74 -5.46 9.02
C ALA A 27 3.25 -5.63 9.22
N GLY A 28 3.79 -6.76 8.79
CA GLY A 28 5.23 -7.04 8.79
C GLY A 28 6.00 -6.08 7.88
N ARG A 29 5.48 -5.79 6.68
CA ARG A 29 6.09 -4.84 5.74
C ARG A 29 6.14 -3.42 6.31
N ILE A 30 5.06 -2.95 6.91
CA ILE A 30 5.03 -1.62 7.57
C ILE A 30 6.07 -1.58 8.69
N SER A 31 6.15 -2.62 9.52
CA SER A 31 7.14 -2.72 10.59
C SER A 31 8.58 -2.70 10.07
N ALA A 32 8.84 -3.36 8.94
CA ALA A 32 10.16 -3.36 8.31
C ALA A 32 10.57 -1.95 7.85
N TRP A 33 9.68 -1.21 7.18
CA TRP A 33 9.96 0.17 6.76
C TRP A 33 10.23 1.10 7.96
N GLU A 34 9.50 0.94 9.06
CA GLU A 34 9.74 1.70 10.28
C GLU A 34 11.12 1.39 10.88
N GLN A 35 11.52 0.11 10.92
CA GLN A 35 12.84 -0.33 11.40
C GLN A 35 13.99 0.16 10.50
N GLU A 36 13.76 0.26 9.19
CA GLU A 36 14.67 0.88 8.22
C GLU A 36 14.74 2.42 8.36
N GLY A 37 13.98 3.02 9.28
CA GLY A 37 13.95 4.47 9.50
C GLY A 37 13.20 5.24 8.42
N ARG A 38 12.34 4.58 7.62
CA ARG A 38 11.54 5.24 6.59
C ARG A 38 10.41 6.03 7.26
N LYS A 39 10.49 7.36 7.17
CA LYS A 39 9.55 8.28 7.84
C LYS A 39 8.24 8.48 7.10
N VAL A 40 8.22 8.26 5.78
CA VAL A 40 7.07 8.55 4.92
C VAL A 40 6.85 7.37 3.99
N VAL A 41 5.61 6.87 3.98
CA VAL A 41 5.11 5.89 3.03
C VAL A 41 3.93 6.52 2.29
N ALA A 42 4.01 6.59 0.97
CA ALA A 42 2.95 7.09 0.11
C ALA A 42 2.28 5.91 -0.60
N PHE A 43 0.98 5.74 -0.40
CA PHE A 43 0.16 4.79 -1.15
C PHE A 43 -0.46 5.50 -2.36
N LEU A 44 -0.15 5.03 -3.56
CA LEU A 44 -0.59 5.62 -4.81
C LEU A 44 -1.76 4.82 -5.38
N ILE A 45 -2.93 5.47 -5.45
CA ILE A 45 -4.15 4.91 -6.04
C ILE A 45 -4.32 5.49 -7.44
N GLY A 46 -4.45 4.61 -8.44
CA GLY A 46 -4.59 5.00 -9.84
C GLY A 46 -5.94 5.64 -10.13
N GLY A 47 -6.00 6.44 -11.21
CA GLY A 47 -7.25 6.94 -11.75
C GLY A 47 -8.03 5.88 -12.54
N PRO A 48 -9.06 6.26 -13.30
CA PRO A 48 -9.89 5.34 -14.08
C PRO A 48 -9.11 4.45 -15.06
N THR A 49 -7.95 4.92 -15.54
CA THR A 49 -7.07 4.18 -16.47
C THR A 49 -5.88 3.52 -15.79
N GLY A 50 -5.84 3.50 -14.45
CA GLY A 50 -4.70 2.98 -13.69
C GLY A 50 -3.51 3.95 -13.61
N HIS A 51 -2.32 3.40 -13.39
CA HIS A 51 -1.06 4.14 -13.29
C HIS A 51 -0.30 4.16 -14.62
N SER A 52 0.50 5.20 -14.86
CA SER A 52 1.44 5.18 -15.99
C SER A 52 2.58 4.18 -15.73
N SER A 53 3.21 3.70 -16.80
CA SER A 53 4.39 2.84 -16.71
C SER A 53 5.51 3.46 -15.87
N GLU A 54 5.71 4.77 -16.00
CA GLU A 54 6.68 5.54 -15.20
C GLU A 54 6.43 5.39 -13.69
N VAL A 55 5.17 5.44 -13.26
CA VAL A 55 4.82 5.28 -11.83
C VAL A 55 5.09 3.86 -11.35
N LEU A 56 4.75 2.86 -12.16
CA LEU A 56 4.99 1.46 -11.83
C LEU A 56 6.50 1.14 -11.72
N THR A 57 7.31 1.64 -12.66
CA THR A 57 8.77 1.42 -12.65
C THR A 57 9.45 2.10 -11.46
N GLN A 58 8.91 3.22 -10.97
CA GLN A 58 9.45 3.92 -9.81
C GLN A 58 8.88 3.43 -8.47
N ALA A 59 8.00 2.43 -8.45
CA ALA A 59 7.44 1.91 -7.22
C ALA A 59 8.50 1.16 -6.40
N ASP A 60 8.53 1.39 -5.08
CA ASP A 60 9.32 0.56 -4.16
C ASP A 60 8.58 -0.76 -3.88
N PHE A 61 7.25 -0.74 -3.96
CA PHE A 61 6.40 -1.93 -3.83
C PHE A 61 5.10 -1.76 -4.63
N VAL A 62 4.67 -2.82 -5.31
CA VAL A 62 3.38 -2.84 -6.00
C VAL A 62 2.47 -3.85 -5.29
N LEU A 63 1.39 -3.34 -4.69
CA LEU A 63 0.43 -4.10 -3.89
C LEU A 63 -0.87 -4.30 -4.68
N SER A 64 -1.38 -5.52 -4.68
CA SER A 64 -2.67 -5.88 -5.25
C SER A 64 -3.62 -6.36 -4.14
N PHE A 65 -4.82 -5.78 -4.07
CA PHE A 65 -5.88 -6.29 -3.18
C PHE A 65 -6.63 -7.48 -3.78
N SER A 66 -6.62 -7.62 -5.10
CA SER A 66 -7.31 -8.71 -5.80
C SER A 66 -6.88 -8.75 -7.27
N ARG A 67 -7.09 -9.90 -7.91
CA ARG A 67 -7.04 -10.01 -9.38
C ARG A 67 -8.24 -9.33 -10.06
N MET A 68 -9.31 -9.07 -9.31
CA MET A 68 -10.51 -8.40 -9.79
C MET A 68 -10.28 -6.88 -9.88
N THR A 69 -11.03 -6.23 -10.77
CA THR A 69 -11.01 -4.77 -10.90
C THR A 69 -12.01 -4.15 -9.93
N PHE A 70 -11.53 -3.22 -9.10
CA PHE A 70 -12.35 -2.41 -8.22
C PHE A 70 -12.25 -0.94 -8.60
N THR A 71 -13.28 -0.15 -8.29
CA THR A 71 -13.20 1.30 -8.46
C THR A 71 -12.14 1.88 -7.53
N HIS A 72 -11.56 3.01 -7.91
CA HIS A 72 -10.57 3.70 -7.07
C HIS A 72 -11.12 4.09 -5.69
N ASP A 73 -12.42 4.39 -5.58
CA ASP A 73 -13.09 4.66 -4.30
C ASP A 73 -13.12 3.42 -3.38
N MET A 74 -13.45 2.24 -3.92
CA MET A 74 -13.41 0.99 -3.17
C MET A 74 -11.98 0.66 -2.73
N VAL A 75 -11.00 0.84 -3.63
CA VAL A 75 -9.58 0.62 -3.31
C VAL A 75 -9.12 1.55 -2.17
N ARG A 76 -9.58 2.80 -2.15
CA ARG A 76 -9.30 3.73 -1.04
C ARG A 76 -9.89 3.23 0.28
N LEU A 77 -11.13 2.74 0.26
CA LEU A 77 -11.78 2.17 1.45
C LEU A 77 -11.02 0.93 1.97
N PHE A 78 -10.67 0.00 1.07
CA PHE A 78 -9.91 -1.20 1.42
C PHE A 78 -8.54 -0.87 1.98
N LEU A 79 -7.85 0.12 1.41
CA LEU A 79 -6.57 0.59 1.93
C LEU A 79 -6.71 1.12 3.36
N MET A 80 -7.71 1.96 3.64
CA MET A 80 -7.91 2.49 5.00
C MET A 80 -8.18 1.37 6.01
N GLU A 81 -9.04 0.40 5.66
CA GLU A 81 -9.33 -0.74 6.54
C GLU A 81 -8.10 -1.62 6.75
N GLN A 82 -7.33 -1.93 5.70
CA GLN A 82 -6.14 -2.77 5.80
C GLN A 82 -4.99 -2.08 6.54
N LEU A 83 -4.86 -0.75 6.43
CA LEU A 83 -3.93 0.00 7.26
C LEU A 83 -4.35 -0.04 8.73
N TYR A 84 -5.63 0.21 9.03
CA TYR A 84 -6.15 0.07 10.39
C TYR A 84 -5.87 -1.32 10.95
N ARG A 85 -6.24 -2.37 10.23
CA ARG A 85 -5.97 -3.77 10.58
C ARG A 85 -4.48 -4.05 10.81
N ALA A 86 -3.61 -3.59 9.92
CA ALA A 86 -2.17 -3.80 10.04
C ALA A 86 -1.62 -3.15 11.32
N TYR A 87 -2.06 -1.94 11.67
CA TYR A 87 -1.66 -1.28 12.91
C TYR A 87 -2.27 -1.94 14.15
N THR A 88 -3.50 -2.46 14.09
CA THR A 88 -4.07 -3.25 15.19
C THR A 88 -3.31 -4.55 15.43
N ILE A 89 -2.93 -5.27 14.36
CA ILE A 89 -2.07 -6.46 14.44
C ILE A 89 -0.73 -6.09 15.09
N LYS A 90 -0.10 -4.99 14.67
CA LYS A 90 1.15 -4.50 15.26
C LYS A 90 1.03 -4.14 16.75
N ALA A 91 -0.14 -3.67 17.19
CA ALA A 91 -0.40 -3.38 18.61
C ALA A 91 -0.57 -4.65 19.46
N GLY A 92 -0.58 -5.85 18.86
CA GLY A 92 -0.77 -7.12 19.56
C GLY A 92 -2.23 -7.40 19.93
N GLU A 93 -3.17 -6.59 19.43
CA GLU A 93 -4.59 -6.78 19.66
C GLU A 93 -5.14 -7.89 18.73
N LYS A 94 -6.09 -8.67 19.24
CA LYS A 94 -6.82 -9.62 18.39
C LYS A 94 -7.72 -8.84 17.45
N TYR A 95 -7.30 -8.63 16.21
CA TYR A 95 -8.18 -8.08 15.18
C TYR A 95 -9.27 -9.10 14.85
N HIS A 96 -10.50 -8.63 14.63
CA HIS A 96 -11.63 -9.51 14.32
C HIS A 96 -11.37 -10.31 13.03
N LYS A 97 -11.43 -11.64 13.16
CA LYS A 97 -11.49 -12.59 12.06
C LYS A 97 -12.85 -12.52 11.37
#